data_AF-A0A1I1LED5-F1
#
_entry.id   AF-A0A1I1LED5-F1
#
_cell.length_a   1.000
_cell.length_b   1.000
_cell.length_c   1.000
_cell.angle_alpha   90.00
_cell.angle_beta   90.00
_cell.angle_gamma   90.00
#
_symmetry.space_group_name_H-M   'P 1'
#
loop_
_entity.id
_entity.type
_entity.pdbx_description
1 polymer ?
#
loop_
_entity_poly.entity_id
_entity_poly.type
_entity_poly.pdbx_seq_one_letter_code
_entity_poly.pdbx_strand_id
1 'polypeptide(L)' 'MGKRHNRYDYDEDDEDDSERLSVYDAADIWLSNGCDEDYTFGYSEEQLRRAAGIR' A
#
# COMPACT_ATOMS: atom_id res chain seq x y z
N MET A 1 -27.98 36.47 -14.51
CA MET A 1 -27.71 35.70 -13.28
C MET A 1 -26.42 34.91 -13.48
N GLY A 2 -25.30 35.40 -12.95
CA GLY A 2 -23.96 34.88 -13.23
C GLY A 2 -23.73 33.51 -12.57
N LYS A 3 -23.27 32.55 -13.36
CA LYS A 3 -22.78 31.25 -12.88
C LYS A 3 -21.40 31.46 -12.26
N ARG A 4 -21.22 31.10 -11.00
CA ARG A 4 -19.90 30.93 -10.39
C ARG A 4 -19.94 29.67 -9.52
N HIS A 5 -19.77 28.52 -10.16
CA HIS A 5 -19.29 27.33 -9.46
C HIS A 5 -17.89 27.64 -8.98
N ASN A 6 -17.71 27.74 -7.67
CA ASN A 6 -16.44 27.41 -7.05
C ASN A 6 -16.68 27.10 -5.57
N ARG A 7 -16.91 25.83 -5.28
CA ARG A 7 -16.66 25.25 -3.97
C ARG A 7 -15.63 24.16 -4.24
N TYR A 8 -14.37 24.48 -3.99
CA TYR A 8 -13.34 23.47 -3.81
C TYR A 8 -13.81 22.62 -2.63
N ASP A 9 -14.10 21.35 -2.87
CA ASP A 9 -14.02 20.35 -1.82
C ASP A 9 -13.15 19.25 -2.42
N TYR A 10 -12.04 19.05 -1.74
CA TYR A 10 -10.91 18.23 -2.15
C TYR A 10 -11.36 16.83 -2.54
N ASP A 11 -10.68 16.29 -3.53
CA ASP A 11 -10.56 14.87 -3.82
C ASP A 11 -10.05 14.19 -2.53
N GLU A 12 -10.95 13.78 -1.64
CA GLU A 12 -10.64 13.07 -0.39
C GLU A 12 -10.87 11.57 -0.63
N ASP A 13 -10.10 11.02 -1.56
CA ASP A 13 -9.86 9.57 -1.68
C ASP A 13 -8.37 9.33 -1.94
N ASP A 14 -7.50 10.18 -1.39
CA ASP A 14 -6.11 9.80 -1.15
C ASP A 14 -6.12 9.10 0.21
N GLU A 15 -6.62 7.86 0.22
CA GLU A 15 -6.46 6.92 1.31
C GLU A 15 -4.97 6.96 1.68
N ASP A 16 -4.67 7.49 2.86
CA ASP A 16 -3.35 7.72 3.40
C ASP A 16 -2.48 6.44 3.31
N ASP A 17 -1.82 6.25 2.17
CA ASP A 17 -0.84 5.19 1.93
C ASP A 17 0.50 5.56 2.58
N SER A 18 0.57 6.72 3.25
CA SER A 18 1.74 7.16 4.02
C SER A 18 1.91 6.36 5.32
N GLU A 19 0.82 5.85 5.92
CA GLU A 19 0.90 4.96 7.09
C GLU A 19 0.80 3.46 6.74
N ARG A 20 0.53 3.10 5.48
CA ARG A 20 0.53 1.69 5.03
C ARG A 20 1.92 1.29 4.54
N LEU A 21 2.38 0.12 4.98
CA LEU A 21 3.63 -0.45 4.47
C LEU A 21 3.44 -0.81 2.99
N SER A 22 4.30 -0.31 2.11
CA SER A 22 4.30 -0.73 0.71
C SER A 22 4.56 -2.23 0.59
N VAL A 23 4.05 -2.88 -0.46
CA VAL A 23 4.32 -4.30 -0.74
C VAL A 23 5.82 -4.60 -0.81
N TYR A 24 6.64 -3.64 -1.24
CA TYR A 24 8.09 -3.80 -1.31
C TYR A 24 8.74 -3.81 0.07
N ASP A 25 8.39 -2.87 0.95
CA ASP A 25 8.85 -2.87 2.35
C ASP A 25 8.32 -4.09 3.11
N ALA A 26 7.06 -4.47 2.88
CA ALA A 26 6.47 -5.65 3.48
C ALA A 26 7.21 -6.91 3.05
N ALA A 27 7.59 -7.01 1.78
CA ALA A 27 8.32 -8.15 1.25
C ALA A 27 9.75 -8.25 1.81
N ASP A 28 10.44 -7.13 2.03
CA ASP A 28 11.78 -7.10 2.63
C ASP A 28 11.77 -7.57 4.10
N ILE A 29 10.79 -7.08 4.88
CA ILE A 29 10.58 -7.52 6.26
C ILE A 29 10.16 -8.99 6.30
N TRP A 30 9.21 -9.40 5.46
CA TRP A 30 8.74 -10.78 5.36
C TRP A 30 9.87 -11.77 5.03
N LEU A 31 10.72 -11.42 4.07
CA LEU A 31 11.93 -12.17 3.73
C LEU A 31 12.89 -12.29 4.90
N SER A 32 13.15 -11.17 5.58
CA SER A 32 14.05 -11.10 6.74
C SER A 32 13.54 -11.91 7.94
N ASN A 33 12.22 -12.10 8.05
CA ASN A 33 11.57 -12.92 9.08
C ASN A 33 11.38 -14.39 8.66
N GLY A 34 11.90 -14.81 7.50
CA GLY A 34 11.85 -16.20 7.07
C GLY A 34 10.55 -16.59 6.37
N CYS A 35 9.89 -15.65 5.70
CA CYS A 35 8.63 -15.85 4.97
C CYS A 35 7.45 -16.26 5.87
N ASP A 36 7.41 -15.72 7.08
CA ASP A 36 6.40 -16.04 8.08
C ASP A 36 5.06 -15.34 7.79
N GLU A 37 3.95 -16.05 7.98
CA GLU A 37 2.59 -15.59 7.62
C GLU A 37 2.11 -14.39 8.46
N ASP A 38 2.61 -14.25 9.70
CA ASP A 38 2.30 -13.12 10.57
C ASP A 38 2.95 -11.81 10.07
N TYR A 39 3.97 -11.91 9.22
CA TYR A 39 4.71 -10.77 8.66
C TYR A 39 4.27 -10.44 7.24
N THR A 40 3.04 -10.79 6.88
CA THR A 40 2.49 -10.50 5.55
C THR A 40 1.97 -9.06 5.42
N PHE A 41 1.81 -8.33 6.52
CA PHE A 41 1.35 -6.93 6.57
C PHE A 41 0.06 -6.68 5.76
N GLY A 42 -0.80 -7.71 5.63
CA GLY A 42 -2.05 -7.65 4.87
C GLY A 42 -1.93 -7.99 3.37
N TYR A 43 -0.74 -8.35 2.89
CA TYR A 43 -0.50 -8.82 1.53
C TYR A 43 -0.54 -10.35 1.44
N SER A 44 -0.80 -10.89 0.25
CA SER A 44 -0.67 -12.34 0.02
C SER A 44 0.80 -12.74 -0.14
N GLU A 45 1.18 -13.95 0.26
CA GLU A 45 2.53 -14.50 0.01
C GLU A 45 2.96 -14.35 -1.45
N GLU A 46 2.04 -14.53 -2.41
CA GLU A 46 2.34 -14.35 -3.84
C GLU A 46 2.74 -12.91 -4.17
N GLN A 47 2.07 -11.92 -3.58
CA GLN A 47 2.40 -10.50 -3.78
C GLN A 47 3.78 -10.18 -3.19
N LEU A 48 4.07 -10.72 -2.00
CA LEU A 48 5.34 -10.54 -1.31
C LEU A 48 6.48 -11.23 -2.06
N ARG A 49 6.32 -12.48 -2.52
CA ARG A 49 7.31 -13.18 -3.38
C ARG A 49 7.60 -12.41 -4.66
N ARG A 50 6.56 -11.89 -5.29
CA ARG A 50 6.67 -11.13 -6.53
C ARG A 50 7.38 -9.79 -6.31
N ALA A 51 7.11 -9.10 -5.20
CA ALA A 51 7.77 -7.86 -4.83
C ALA A 51 9.23 -8.08 -4.40
N ALA A 52 9.49 -9.15 -3.64
CA ALA A 52 10.82 -9.60 -3.24
C ALA A 52 11.66 -10.16 -4.41
N GLY A 53 11.06 -10.43 -5.58
CA GLY A 53 11.76 -10.97 -6.74
C GLY A 53 12.23 -12.42 -6.58
N ILE A 54 11.61 -13.18 -5.67
CA ILE A 54 11.92 -14.58 -5.42
C ILE A 54 11.05 -15.42 -6.35
N ARG A 55 11.69 -16.30 -7.13
CA ARG A 55 11.04 -17.16 -8.11
C ARG A 55 10.69 -18.53 -7.54
#